data_AF-A0A4U7E9H9-F1
#
_entry.id   AF-A0A4U7E9H9-F1
#
_cell.length_a   1.000
_cell.length_b   1.000
_cell.length_c   1.000
_cell.angle_alpha   90.00
_cell.angle_beta   90.00
_cell.angle_gamma   90.00
#
_symmetry.space_group_name_H-M   'P 1'
#
loop_
_entity.id
_entity.type
_entity.pdbx_description
1 polymer ?
#
loop_
_entity_poly.entity_id
_entity_poly.type
_entity_poly.pdbx_seq_one_letter_code
_entity_poly.pdbx_strand_id
1 'polypeptide(L)'
;RGREAYQLPTALAAAGALCLLPVVAVALGTGLSLAGARWSAVALALALPITGAAWAGLTRLRPEVAVTGGVGALALFGHALDGVSTAVGTTQLGFGERTPISRILLELGGIPPVPVLGEGWLFLLVKLAVASAVVWLFAAYVRETPSEGYLLLGFVAAMGLGPAAHNLLLFSVAA
;
A
#
# COMPACT_ATOMS: atom_id res chain seq x y z
N ARG A 1 4.21 -8.39 32.08
CA ARG A 1 4.80 -7.44 31.11
C ARG A 1 4.70 -7.90 29.65
N GLY A 2 4.90 -9.18 29.31
CA GLY A 2 4.80 -9.63 27.89
C GLY A 2 3.40 -9.57 27.25
N ARG A 3 2.31 -9.62 28.03
CA ARG A 3 0.93 -9.60 27.50
C ARG A 3 0.42 -8.22 27.07
N GLU A 4 0.83 -7.14 27.74
CA GLU A 4 0.38 -5.78 27.42
C GLU A 4 0.98 -5.28 26.08
N ALA A 5 2.23 -5.66 25.80
CA ALA A 5 2.96 -5.29 24.59
C ALA A 5 2.31 -5.75 23.27
N TYR A 6 1.53 -6.85 23.29
CA TYR A 6 0.81 -7.36 22.12
C TYR A 6 -0.64 -6.87 22.05
N GLN A 7 -1.22 -6.38 23.16
CA GLN A 7 -2.61 -5.96 23.19
C GLN A 7 -2.83 -4.65 22.43
N LEU A 8 -1.89 -3.71 22.48
CA LEU A 8 -2.04 -2.42 21.82
C LEU A 8 -2.08 -2.52 20.28
N PRO A 9 -1.16 -3.24 19.59
CA PRO A 9 -1.25 -3.45 18.15
C PRO A 9 -2.55 -4.14 17.73
N THR A 10 -2.98 -5.17 18.47
CA THR A 10 -4.22 -5.91 18.16
C THR A 10 -5.47 -5.06 18.37
N ALA A 11 -5.52 -4.28 19.45
CA ALA A 11 -6.63 -3.37 19.70
C ALA A 11 -6.74 -2.29 18.61
N LEU A 12 -5.61 -1.73 18.15
CA LEU A 12 -5.59 -0.76 17.06
C LEU A 12 -6.02 -1.39 15.73
N ALA A 13 -5.55 -2.60 15.42
CA ALA A 13 -5.99 -3.33 14.22
C ALA A 13 -7.50 -3.59 14.25
N ALA A 14 -8.03 -4.02 15.40
CA ALA A 14 -9.46 -4.25 15.58
C ALA A 14 -10.28 -2.95 15.46
N ALA A 15 -9.81 -1.85 16.08
CA ALA A 15 -10.46 -0.54 15.97
C ALA A 15 -10.46 -0.02 14.53
N GLY A 16 -9.34 -0.17 13.82
CA GLY A 16 -9.24 0.16 12.39
C GLY A 16 -10.22 -0.64 11.53
N ALA A 17 -10.29 -1.96 11.75
CA ALA A 17 -11.25 -2.83 11.07
C ALA A 17 -12.72 -2.41 11.35
N LEU A 18 -13.05 -2.13 12.61
CA LEU A 18 -14.38 -1.65 13.02
C LEU A 18 -14.76 -0.32 12.35
N CYS A 19 -13.80 0.61 12.18
CA CYS A 19 -14.04 1.88 11.49
C CYS A 19 -14.16 1.71 9.97
N LEU A 20 -13.47 0.74 9.37
CA LEU A 20 -13.54 0.43 7.94
C LEU A 20 -14.87 -0.20 7.53
N LEU A 21 -15.47 -1.05 8.38
CA LEU A 21 -16.71 -1.75 8.11
C LEU A 21 -17.87 -0.84 7.64
N PRO A 22 -18.24 0.25 8.33
CA PRO A 22 -19.32 1.12 7.89
C PRO A 22 -19.00 1.83 6.57
N VAL A 23 -17.74 2.20 6.33
CA VAL A 23 -17.32 2.84 5.06
C VAL A 23 -17.50 1.87 3.90
N VAL A 24 -17.06 0.62 4.06
CA VAL A 24 -17.24 -0.44 3.06
C VAL A 24 -18.72 -0.75 2.86
N ALA A 25 -19.50 -0.85 3.94
CA ALA A 25 -20.93 -1.13 3.86
C ALA A 25 -21.71 -0.04 3.11
N VAL A 26 -21.43 1.24 3.39
CA VAL A 26 -22.02 2.37 2.67
C VAL A 26 -21.62 2.34 1.20
N ALA A 27 -20.33 2.13 0.89
CA ALA A 27 -19.85 2.04 -0.49
C ALA A 27 -20.55 0.91 -1.27
N LEU A 28 -20.63 -0.29 -0.70
CA LEU A 28 -21.33 -1.42 -1.33
C LEU A 28 -22.84 -1.16 -1.48
N GLY A 29 -23.44 -0.39 -0.57
CA GLY A 29 -24.84 0.03 -0.65
C GLY A 29 -25.15 0.98 -1.81
N THR A 30 -24.14 1.62 -2.41
CA THR A 30 -24.31 2.48 -3.59
C THR A 30 -24.38 1.73 -4.93
N GLY A 31 -24.15 0.41 -4.91
CA GLY A 31 -24.08 -0.43 -6.10
C GLY A 31 -22.64 -0.70 -6.55
N LEU A 32 -22.43 -1.81 -7.26
CA LEU A 32 -21.12 -2.26 -7.71
C LEU A 32 -20.97 -2.11 -9.24
N SER A 33 -19.93 -1.40 -9.66
CA SER A 33 -19.41 -1.43 -11.02
C SER A 33 -18.59 -2.70 -11.24
N LEU A 34 -19.07 -3.58 -12.11
CA LEU A 34 -18.33 -4.80 -12.47
C LEU A 34 -16.98 -4.47 -13.14
N ALA A 35 -16.96 -3.40 -13.97
CA ALA A 35 -15.75 -2.94 -14.63
C ALA A 35 -14.73 -2.38 -13.63
N GLY A 36 -15.21 -1.57 -12.68
CA GLY A 36 -14.40 -1.06 -11.58
C GLY A 36 -13.87 -2.14 -10.64
N ALA A 37 -14.73 -3.06 -10.21
CA ALA A 37 -14.36 -4.19 -9.38
C ALA A 37 -13.31 -5.08 -10.05
N ARG A 38 -13.39 -5.26 -11.38
CA ARG A 38 -12.35 -5.96 -12.16
C ARG A 38 -11.01 -5.24 -12.08
N TRP A 39 -10.98 -3.92 -12.22
CA TRP A 39 -9.72 -3.15 -12.10
C TRP A 39 -9.16 -3.16 -10.68
N SER A 40 -10.02 -3.18 -9.66
CA SER A 40 -9.59 -3.41 -8.27
C SER A 40 -8.93 -4.77 -8.10
N ALA A 41 -9.52 -5.82 -8.67
CA ALA A 41 -8.94 -7.16 -8.64
C ALA A 41 -7.60 -7.22 -9.40
N VAL A 42 -7.49 -6.56 -10.55
CA VAL A 42 -6.22 -6.47 -11.31
C VAL A 42 -5.15 -5.74 -10.50
N ALA A 43 -5.47 -4.60 -9.87
CA ALA A 43 -4.53 -3.86 -9.05
C ALA A 43 -4.02 -4.71 -7.87
N LEU A 44 -4.92 -5.42 -7.18
CA LEU A 44 -4.55 -6.35 -6.12
C LEU A 44 -3.67 -7.50 -6.61
N ALA A 45 -4.03 -8.11 -7.74
CA ALA A 45 -3.30 -9.22 -8.34
C ALA A 45 -1.89 -8.81 -8.80
N LEU A 46 -1.69 -7.58 -9.28
CA LEU A 46 -0.38 -7.04 -9.65
C LEU A 46 0.46 -6.66 -8.41
N ALA A 47 -0.15 -6.09 -7.38
CA ALA A 47 0.55 -5.68 -6.18
C ALA A 47 1.23 -6.85 -5.43
N LEU A 48 0.61 -8.04 -5.44
CA LEU A 48 1.15 -9.24 -4.78
C LEU A 48 2.54 -9.67 -5.31
N PRO A 49 2.73 -9.96 -6.61
CA PRO A 49 4.05 -10.33 -7.15
C PRO A 49 5.05 -9.19 -7.07
N ILE A 50 4.62 -7.93 -7.24
CA ILE A 50 5.49 -6.76 -7.09
C ILE A 50 6.04 -6.69 -5.66
N THR A 51 5.17 -6.87 -4.66
CA THR A 51 5.57 -6.92 -3.25
C THR A 51 6.50 -8.08 -2.98
N GLY A 52 6.19 -9.28 -3.50
CA GLY A 52 7.03 -10.46 -3.34
C GLY A 52 8.44 -10.25 -3.90
N ALA A 53 8.55 -9.65 -5.09
CA ALA A 53 9.82 -9.30 -5.70
C ALA A 53 10.58 -8.23 -4.90
N ALA A 54 9.89 -7.17 -4.47
CA ALA A 54 10.50 -6.10 -3.66
C ALA A 54 11.00 -6.62 -2.30
N TRP A 55 10.20 -7.44 -1.61
CA TRP A 55 10.56 -8.06 -0.34
C TRP A 55 11.74 -9.02 -0.48
N ALA A 56 11.71 -9.89 -1.50
CA ALA A 56 12.81 -10.82 -1.77
C ALA A 56 14.10 -10.06 -2.15
N GLY A 57 14.00 -9.01 -2.97
CA GLY A 57 15.14 -8.15 -3.31
C GLY A 57 15.71 -7.45 -2.08
N LEU A 58 14.86 -6.81 -1.28
CA LEU A 58 15.26 -6.07 -0.09
C LEU A 58 15.92 -6.97 0.95
N THR A 59 15.32 -8.12 1.26
CA THR A 59 15.89 -9.07 2.25
C THR A 59 17.18 -9.73 1.77
N ARG A 60 17.39 -9.90 0.45
CA ARG A 60 18.67 -10.36 -0.11
C ARG A 60 19.76 -9.30 -0.02
N LEU A 61 19.43 -8.04 -0.30
CA LEU A 61 20.37 -6.92 -0.27
C LEU A 61 20.69 -6.46 1.15
N ARG A 62 19.71 -6.56 2.06
CA ARG A 62 19.76 -6.12 3.47
C ARG A 62 19.16 -7.19 4.38
N PRO A 63 19.88 -8.29 4.68
CA PRO A 63 19.37 -9.40 5.48
C PRO A 63 18.81 -8.99 6.85
N GLU A 64 19.31 -7.89 7.43
CA GLU A 64 18.83 -7.32 8.69
C GLU A 64 17.34 -6.97 8.67
N VAL A 65 16.77 -6.68 7.49
CA VAL A 65 15.35 -6.37 7.27
C VAL A 65 14.44 -7.50 7.72
N ALA A 66 14.90 -8.75 7.67
CA ALA A 66 14.09 -9.92 8.01
C ALA A 66 13.47 -9.85 9.42
N VAL A 67 14.08 -9.10 10.36
CA VAL A 67 13.54 -8.88 11.71
C VAL A 67 12.19 -8.15 11.71
N THR A 68 11.89 -7.36 10.68
CA THR A 68 10.60 -6.67 10.52
C THR A 68 9.46 -7.62 10.15
N GLY A 69 9.78 -8.84 9.69
CA GLY A 69 8.85 -9.93 9.46
C GLY A 69 7.63 -9.54 8.61
N GLY A 70 6.46 -10.06 9.00
CA GLY A 70 5.20 -9.82 8.28
C GLY A 70 4.77 -8.34 8.27
N VAL A 71 5.16 -7.54 9.27
CA VAL A 71 4.79 -6.12 9.33
C VAL A 71 5.58 -5.31 8.30
N GLY A 72 6.87 -5.62 8.10
CA GLY A 72 7.67 -5.04 7.02
C GLY A 72 7.16 -5.41 5.64
N ALA A 73 6.79 -6.68 5.44
CA ALA A 73 6.16 -7.13 4.20
C ALA A 73 4.80 -6.45 3.95
N LEU A 74 3.99 -6.26 5.00
CA LEU A 74 2.72 -5.55 4.93
C LEU A 74 2.90 -4.07 4.57
N ALA A 75 3.95 -3.42 5.08
CA ALA A 75 4.28 -2.06 4.71
C ALA A 75 4.60 -1.95 3.22
N LEU A 76 5.46 -2.82 2.69
CA LEU A 76 5.73 -2.87 1.25
C LEU A 76 4.48 -3.16 0.43
N PHE A 77 3.64 -4.10 0.88
CA PHE A 77 2.37 -4.41 0.22
C PHE A 77 1.45 -3.20 0.14
N GLY A 78 1.27 -2.47 1.24
CA GLY A 78 0.41 -1.28 1.28
C GLY A 78 0.87 -0.21 0.28
N HIS A 79 2.16 0.09 0.25
CA HIS A 79 2.71 1.09 -0.67
C HIS A 79 2.77 0.60 -2.13
N ALA A 80 2.96 -0.70 -2.36
CA ALA A 80 2.88 -1.29 -3.69
C ALA A 80 1.44 -1.23 -4.24
N LEU A 81 0.46 -1.61 -3.43
CA LEU A 81 -0.96 -1.57 -3.82
C LEU A 81 -1.44 -0.14 -4.05
N ASP A 82 -0.98 0.82 -3.26
CA ASP A 82 -1.24 2.25 -3.48
C ASP A 82 -0.65 2.72 -4.82
N GLY A 83 0.63 2.43 -5.07
CA GLY A 83 1.29 2.76 -6.34
C GLY A 83 0.59 2.16 -7.55
N VAL A 84 0.26 0.86 -7.49
CA VAL A 84 -0.44 0.15 -8.57
C VAL A 84 -1.85 0.70 -8.77
N SER A 85 -2.64 0.84 -7.70
CA SER A 85 -4.00 1.34 -7.82
C SER A 85 -4.03 2.77 -8.36
N THR A 86 -3.16 3.67 -7.90
CA THR A 86 -3.06 5.04 -8.45
C THR A 86 -2.72 5.04 -9.94
N ALA A 87 -1.76 4.22 -10.36
CA ALA A 87 -1.39 4.10 -11.78
C ALA A 87 -2.52 3.50 -12.65
N VAL A 88 -3.23 2.49 -12.14
CA VAL A 88 -4.40 1.90 -12.82
C VAL A 88 -5.56 2.89 -12.89
N GLY A 89 -5.86 3.60 -11.81
CA GLY A 89 -6.98 4.55 -11.75
C GLY A 89 -6.79 5.72 -12.72
N THR A 90 -5.58 6.24 -12.81
CA THR A 90 -5.24 7.32 -13.74
C THR A 90 -5.24 6.84 -15.20
N THR A 91 -4.61 5.70 -15.47
CA THR A 91 -4.43 5.19 -16.84
C THR A 91 -5.68 4.55 -17.43
N GLN A 92 -6.38 3.72 -16.66
CA GLN A 92 -7.46 2.87 -17.17
C GLN A 92 -8.85 3.44 -16.89
N LEU A 93 -8.98 4.26 -15.85
CA LEU A 93 -10.27 4.78 -15.38
C LEU A 93 -10.37 6.31 -15.50
N GLY A 94 -9.28 7.00 -15.87
CA GLY A 94 -9.26 8.45 -16.04
C GLY A 94 -9.43 9.24 -14.74
N PHE A 95 -9.21 8.61 -13.58
CA PHE A 95 -9.27 9.33 -12.30
C PHE A 95 -8.06 10.27 -12.16
N GLY A 96 -8.33 11.54 -11.87
CA GLY A 96 -7.28 12.55 -11.69
C GLY A 96 -6.59 12.45 -10.33
N GLU A 97 -5.27 12.60 -10.31
CA GLU A 97 -4.47 12.68 -9.08
C GLU A 97 -4.55 14.09 -8.47
N ARG A 98 -4.93 14.17 -7.20
CA ARG A 98 -5.19 15.45 -6.50
C ARG A 98 -3.99 15.96 -5.72
N THR A 99 -2.98 15.12 -5.48
CA THR A 99 -1.79 15.50 -4.72
C THR A 99 -0.70 16.05 -5.67
N PRO A 100 -0.17 17.28 -5.44
CA PRO A 100 0.77 17.92 -6.37
C PRO A 100 2.04 17.10 -6.65
N ILE A 101 2.59 16.43 -5.63
CA ILE A 101 3.81 15.62 -5.76
C ILE A 101 3.55 14.38 -6.61
N SER A 102 2.46 13.67 -6.37
CA SER A 102 2.11 12.50 -7.16
C SER A 102 1.80 12.90 -8.60
N ARG A 103 1.13 14.03 -8.82
CA ARG A 103 0.89 14.56 -10.17
C ARG A 103 2.20 14.82 -10.92
N ILE A 104 3.20 15.44 -10.30
CA ILE A 104 4.53 15.63 -10.92
C ILE A 104 5.16 14.30 -11.31
N LEU A 105 5.02 13.26 -10.48
CA LEU A 105 5.56 11.92 -10.77
C LEU A 105 4.79 11.21 -11.89
N LEU A 106 3.49 11.44 -11.99
CA LEU A 106 2.63 10.84 -13.02
C LEU A 106 2.73 11.56 -14.37
N GLU A 107 2.94 12.88 -14.35
CA GLU A 107 3.04 13.75 -15.55
C GLU A 107 4.50 14.04 -15.94
N LEU A 108 5.45 13.26 -15.40
CA LEU A 108 6.86 13.37 -15.73
C LEU A 108 7.06 12.90 -17.18
N GLY A 109 6.88 13.84 -18.11
CA GLY A 109 6.89 13.58 -19.54
C GLY A 109 8.19 12.98 -20.04
N GLY A 110 8.10 12.24 -21.15
CA GLY A 110 9.25 11.61 -21.82
C GLY A 110 9.55 10.18 -21.36
N ILE A 111 8.71 9.61 -20.49
CA ILE A 111 8.85 8.24 -20.02
C ILE A 111 7.84 7.34 -20.77
N PRO A 112 8.27 6.25 -21.41
CA PRO A 112 7.35 5.35 -22.09
C PRO A 112 6.32 4.73 -21.13
N PRO A 113 5.02 4.72 -21.49
CA PRO A 113 4.01 4.04 -20.70
C PRO A 113 4.22 2.52 -20.79
N VAL A 114 3.86 1.80 -19.72
CA VAL A 114 3.84 0.33 -19.72
C VAL A 114 2.40 -0.20 -19.71
N PRO A 115 2.15 -1.43 -20.20
CA PRO A 115 0.82 -2.01 -20.17
C PRO A 115 0.20 -1.96 -18.76
N VAL A 116 -1.10 -1.66 -18.69
CA VAL A 116 -1.90 -1.52 -17.46
C VAL A 116 -1.58 -0.28 -16.61
N LEU A 117 -0.31 0.01 -16.33
CA LEU A 117 0.09 1.10 -15.42
C LEU A 117 0.29 2.46 -16.11
N GLY A 118 0.36 2.50 -17.44
CA GLY A 118 0.56 3.74 -18.19
C GLY A 118 1.85 4.43 -17.80
N GLU A 119 1.83 5.75 -17.62
CA GLU A 119 2.97 6.55 -17.14
C GLU A 119 3.14 6.46 -15.61
N GLY A 120 2.14 5.90 -14.91
CA GLY A 120 2.13 5.83 -13.44
C GLY A 120 3.08 4.81 -12.81
N TRP A 121 3.84 4.05 -13.60
CA TRP A 121 4.81 3.10 -13.06
C TRP A 121 5.95 3.78 -12.30
N LEU A 122 6.30 5.03 -12.64
CA LEU A 122 7.33 5.77 -11.90
C LEU A 122 6.87 6.06 -10.46
N PHE A 123 5.61 6.44 -10.27
CA PHE A 123 5.02 6.65 -8.96
C PHE A 123 5.12 5.39 -8.10
N LEU A 124 4.80 4.22 -8.67
CA LEU A 124 4.98 2.92 -8.01
C LEU A 124 6.45 2.68 -7.59
N LEU A 125 7.42 2.94 -8.47
CA LEU A 125 8.83 2.74 -8.13
C LEU A 125 9.28 3.65 -6.98
N VAL A 126 8.85 4.91 -6.98
CA VAL A 126 9.15 5.85 -5.87
C VAL A 126 8.55 5.33 -4.56
N LYS A 127 7.29 4.88 -4.58
CA LYS A 127 6.64 4.26 -3.41
C LYS A 127 7.42 3.06 -2.89
N LEU A 128 7.84 2.15 -3.77
CA LEU A 128 8.61 0.96 -3.40
C LEU A 128 9.99 1.32 -2.83
N ALA A 129 10.67 2.30 -3.42
CA ALA A 129 11.98 2.77 -2.94
C ALA A 129 11.86 3.38 -1.54
N VAL A 130 10.89 4.28 -1.33
CA VAL A 130 10.63 4.91 -0.04
C VAL A 130 10.23 3.87 1.01
N ALA A 131 9.27 2.98 0.68
CA ALA A 131 8.82 1.95 1.61
C ALA A 131 9.95 0.98 1.98
N SER A 132 10.80 0.59 1.02
CA SER A 132 11.96 -0.27 1.28
C SER A 132 12.98 0.41 2.18
N ALA A 133 13.27 1.68 1.95
CA ALA A 133 14.17 2.46 2.79
C ALA A 133 13.63 2.58 4.23
N VAL A 134 12.34 2.89 4.38
CA VAL A 134 11.70 2.96 5.70
C VAL A 134 11.77 1.61 6.42
N VAL A 135 11.36 0.51 5.77
CA VAL A 135 11.41 -0.83 6.36
C VAL A 135 12.84 -1.20 6.80
N TRP A 136 13.84 -0.86 5.98
CA TRP A 136 15.25 -1.08 6.32
C TRP A 136 15.70 -0.26 7.53
N LEU A 137 15.40 1.04 7.57
CA LEU A 137 15.75 1.89 8.71
C LEU A 137 15.06 1.44 10.00
N PHE A 138 13.82 0.92 9.90
CA PHE A 138 13.08 0.39 11.03
C PHE A 138 13.58 -0.96 11.54
N ALA A 139 14.44 -1.68 10.80
CA ALA A 139 14.94 -2.97 11.21
C ALA A 139 15.73 -2.91 12.53
N ALA A 140 16.53 -1.86 12.75
CA ALA A 140 17.22 -1.64 14.01
C ALA A 140 16.22 -1.34 15.15
N TYR A 141 15.26 -0.45 14.90
CA TYR A 141 14.29 -0.02 15.91
C TYR A 141 13.34 -1.14 16.35
N VAL A 142 12.91 -2.00 15.41
CA VAL A 142 12.15 -3.22 15.73
C VAL A 142 12.96 -4.21 16.56
N ARG A 143 14.28 -4.28 16.37
CA ARG A 143 15.15 -5.17 17.14
C ARG A 143 15.38 -4.67 18.56
N GLU A 144 15.59 -3.35 18.71
CA GLU A 144 15.91 -2.71 19.99
C GLU A 144 14.68 -2.50 20.86
N THR A 145 13.58 -2.03 20.28
CA THR A 145 12.32 -1.72 20.98
C THR A 145 11.13 -2.29 20.21
N PRO A 146 10.90 -3.63 20.26
CA PRO A 146 9.97 -4.31 19.36
C PRO A 146 8.54 -3.77 19.38
N SER A 147 7.99 -3.47 20.56
CA SER A 147 6.62 -2.96 20.68
C SER A 147 6.42 -1.64 19.94
N GLU A 148 7.28 -0.66 20.18
CA GLU A 148 7.21 0.65 19.52
C GLU A 148 7.57 0.54 18.03
N GLY A 149 8.61 -0.24 17.70
CA GLY A 149 9.03 -0.47 16.33
C GLY A 149 7.93 -1.08 15.47
N TYR A 150 7.23 -2.11 15.96
CA TYR A 150 6.12 -2.71 15.21
C TYR A 150 4.89 -1.79 15.16
N LEU A 151 4.62 -1.00 16.20
CA LEU A 151 3.52 -0.03 16.18
C LEU A 151 3.73 1.03 15.08
N LEU A 152 4.91 1.64 15.05
CA LEU A 152 5.25 2.65 14.05
C LEU A 152 5.38 2.05 12.63
N LEU A 153 5.95 0.85 12.49
CA LEU A 153 6.01 0.18 11.19
C LEU A 153 4.62 -0.23 10.70
N GLY A 154 3.73 -0.64 11.60
CA GLY A 154 2.31 -0.85 11.31
C GLY A 154 1.60 0.43 10.86
N PHE A 155 1.93 1.57 11.46
CA PHE A 155 1.45 2.88 11.00
C PHE A 155 1.93 3.20 9.57
N VAL A 156 3.20 2.94 9.25
CA VAL A 156 3.73 3.08 7.89
C VAL A 156 2.97 2.21 6.89
N ALA A 157 2.62 0.98 7.27
CA ALA A 157 1.78 0.12 6.45
C ALA A 157 0.38 0.70 6.23
N ALA A 158 -0.23 1.23 7.29
CA ALA A 158 -1.54 1.89 7.22
C ALA A 158 -1.52 3.10 6.27
N MET A 159 -0.43 3.87 6.23
CA MET A 159 -0.27 5.01 5.30
C MET A 159 -0.30 4.60 3.82
N GLY A 160 0.13 3.39 3.48
CA GLY A 160 -0.02 2.85 2.12
C GLY A 160 -1.40 2.21 1.90
N LEU A 161 -1.87 1.42 2.87
CA LEU A 161 -3.15 0.72 2.77
C LEU A 161 -4.36 1.65 2.70
N GLY A 162 -4.33 2.82 3.34
CA GLY A 162 -5.43 3.78 3.33
C GLY A 162 -5.79 4.28 1.93
N PRO A 163 -4.86 4.97 1.22
CA PRO A 163 -5.06 5.40 -0.17
C PRO A 163 -5.35 4.24 -1.12
N ALA A 164 -4.67 3.10 -0.94
CA ALA A 164 -4.94 1.88 -1.71
C ALA A 164 -6.40 1.42 -1.57
N ALA A 165 -6.89 1.25 -0.35
CA ALA A 165 -8.27 0.84 -0.08
C ALA A 165 -9.28 1.87 -0.61
N HIS A 166 -8.97 3.16 -0.47
CA HIS A 166 -9.78 4.24 -1.05
C HIS A 166 -9.90 4.09 -2.57
N ASN A 167 -8.79 3.88 -3.29
CA ASN A 167 -8.81 3.70 -4.74
C ASN A 167 -9.61 2.46 -5.15
N LEU A 168 -9.38 1.30 -4.51
CA LEU A 168 -10.12 0.09 -4.85
C LEU A 168 -11.64 0.22 -4.63
N LEU A 169 -12.05 0.91 -3.56
CA LEU A 169 -13.46 1.22 -3.32
C LEU A 169 -13.99 2.20 -4.36
N LEU A 170 -13.25 3.28 -4.65
CA LEU A 170 -13.61 4.26 -5.67
C LEU A 170 -13.86 3.59 -7.02
N PHE A 171 -12.98 2.68 -7.45
CA PHE A 171 -13.15 1.95 -8.70
C PHE A 171 -14.45 1.17 -8.67
N SER A 172 -14.68 0.43 -7.59
CA SER A 172 -15.82 -0.48 -7.46
C SER A 172 -17.17 0.23 -7.43
N VAL A 173 -17.23 1.52 -7.11
CA VAL A 173 -18.52 2.25 -6.98
C VAL A 173 -18.68 3.41 -7.97
N ALA A 174 -17.60 3.90 -8.59
CA ALA A 174 -17.64 5.13 -9.40
C ALA A 174 -17.04 4.98 -10.81
N ALA A 175 -16.55 3.79 -11.20
CA ALA A 175 -15.99 3.52 -12.52
C ALA A 175 -17.00 2.93 -13.51
#